data_AF-M2U0W3-F1
#
_entry.id   AF-M2U0W3-F1
#
_cell.length_a   1.000
_cell.length_b   1.000
_cell.length_c   1.000
_cell.angle_alpha   90.00
_cell.angle_beta   90.00
_cell.angle_gamma   90.00
#
_symmetry.space_group_name_H-M   'P 1'
#
loop_
_entity.id
_entity.type
_entity.pdbx_description
1 polymer ?
#
loop_
_entity_poly.entity_id
_entity_poly.type
_entity_poly.pdbx_seq_one_letter_code
_entity_poly.pdbx_strand_id
1 'polypeptide(L)'
;PSDDFQYTPMNSNSGEIRVLRLHPTVFRSDVMVTDLITINLGDPHCPNFGALSYDWCGPVFDHAIICNGKRLDINASLNACLKRRRSDWVEKPEFLWVDAICINQMEATELNQQLVSMDDIYRGALIVFIDSGDA
;
A
#
# COMPACT_ATOMS: atom_id res chain seq x y z
N PRO A 1 0.80 -14.16 -21.27
CA PRO A 1 0.86 -13.81 -19.83
C PRO A 1 0.34 -12.38 -19.64
N SER A 2 -0.62 -12.15 -18.75
CA SER A 2 -1.08 -10.78 -18.48
C SER A 2 0.09 -9.96 -17.88
N ASP A 3 0.17 -8.69 -18.28
CA ASP A 3 1.11 -7.72 -17.71
C ASP A 3 0.56 -7.03 -16.45
N ASP A 4 -0.62 -7.45 -16.03
CA ASP A 4 -1.31 -6.92 -14.85
C ASP A 4 -0.82 -7.63 -13.60
N PHE A 5 -0.82 -6.88 -12.50
CA PHE A 5 -0.47 -7.34 -11.17
C PHE A 5 -1.43 -8.42 -10.69
N GLN A 6 -0.90 -9.41 -9.98
CA GLN A 6 -1.67 -10.49 -9.38
C GLN A 6 -1.25 -10.65 -7.93
N TYR A 7 -2.23 -10.67 -7.03
CA TYR A 7 -2.00 -10.88 -5.61
C TYR A 7 -1.56 -12.32 -5.34
N THR A 8 -0.50 -12.48 -4.55
CA THR A 8 -0.17 -13.79 -3.98
C THR A 8 -1.10 -14.05 -2.80
N PRO A 9 -1.77 -15.22 -2.72
CA PRO A 9 -2.63 -15.57 -1.58
C PRO A 9 -1.88 -15.42 -0.27
N MET A 10 -2.54 -14.83 0.72
CA MET A 10 -1.99 -14.59 2.05
C MET A 10 -2.73 -15.47 3.06
N ASN A 11 -2.04 -15.95 4.10
CA ASN A 11 -2.70 -16.73 5.13
C ASN A 11 -3.35 -15.77 6.14
N SER A 12 -4.63 -15.47 5.93
CA SER A 12 -5.33 -14.49 6.75
C SER A 12 -5.49 -14.87 8.23
N ASN A 13 -5.19 -16.11 8.62
CA ASN A 13 -5.26 -16.55 10.02
C ASN A 13 -3.94 -16.39 10.79
N SER A 14 -2.85 -15.96 10.15
CA SER A 14 -1.53 -15.87 10.78
C SER A 14 -1.13 -14.46 11.24
N GLY A 15 -1.98 -13.44 11.05
CA GLY A 15 -1.60 -12.03 11.30
C GLY A 15 -0.72 -11.45 10.17
N GLU A 16 -0.74 -12.07 9.00
CA GLU A 16 -0.07 -11.58 7.80
C GLU A 16 -0.82 -10.39 7.18
N ILE A 17 -0.02 -9.38 6.81
CA ILE A 17 -0.46 -8.22 6.05
C ILE A 17 0.53 -7.94 4.93
N ARG A 18 0.09 -7.24 3.89
CA ARG A 18 1.02 -6.73 2.87
C ARG A 18 1.41 -5.29 3.20
N VAL A 19 2.64 -4.91 2.88
CA VAL A 19 3.11 -3.53 2.95
C VAL A 19 3.83 -3.16 1.66
N LEU A 20 3.64 -1.91 1.26
CA LEU A 20 4.13 -1.33 0.02
C LEU A 20 5.46 -0.62 0.28
N ARG A 21 6.50 -1.00 -0.44
CA ARG A 21 7.75 -0.26 -0.52
C ARG A 21 7.69 0.70 -1.70
N LEU A 22 7.86 2.00 -1.44
CA LEU A 22 7.95 3.01 -2.49
C LEU A 22 9.42 3.24 -2.85
N HIS A 23 9.79 2.98 -4.10
CA HIS A 23 11.15 3.24 -4.55
C HIS A 23 11.40 4.74 -4.77
N PRO A 24 12.62 5.23 -4.43
CA PRO A 24 12.99 6.61 -4.71
C PRO A 24 13.02 6.84 -6.22
N THR A 25 12.76 8.08 -6.63
CA THR A 25 12.90 8.48 -8.03
C THR A 25 14.38 8.49 -8.43
N VAL A 26 14.83 7.47 -9.16
CA VAL A 26 16.19 7.42 -9.73
C VAL A 26 16.32 8.18 -11.05
N PHE A 27 15.21 8.49 -11.74
CA PHE A 27 15.20 9.16 -13.05
C PHE A 27 13.98 10.07 -13.23
N ARG A 28 14.04 11.02 -14.19
CA ARG A 28 12.93 11.92 -14.60
C ARG A 28 11.64 11.22 -15.12
N SER A 29 11.51 9.91 -14.92
CA SER A 29 10.29 9.18 -15.25
C SER A 29 9.27 9.39 -14.12
N ASP A 30 8.07 9.82 -14.49
CA ASP A 30 6.94 9.92 -13.56
C ASP A 30 6.40 8.56 -13.09
N VAL A 31 6.89 7.45 -13.68
CA VAL A 31 6.46 6.11 -13.31
C VAL A 31 6.84 5.81 -11.87
N MET A 32 5.86 5.40 -11.08
CA MET A 32 6.06 4.97 -9.70
C MET A 32 6.29 3.47 -9.67
N VAL A 33 7.47 3.07 -9.19
CA VAL A 33 7.85 1.67 -9.00
C VAL A 33 7.73 1.35 -7.53
N THR A 34 7.11 0.22 -7.23
CA THR A 34 6.83 -0.24 -5.87
C THR A 34 7.04 -1.74 -5.74
N ASP A 35 7.35 -2.20 -4.54
CA ASP A 35 7.28 -3.62 -4.20
C ASP A 35 6.20 -3.86 -3.15
N LEU A 36 5.42 -4.92 -3.32
CA LEU A 36 4.45 -5.38 -2.33
C LEU A 36 4.98 -6.64 -1.67
N ILE A 37 5.24 -6.56 -0.37
CA ILE A 37 5.79 -7.66 0.43
C ILE A 37 4.81 -8.06 1.54
N THR A 38 4.83 -9.34 1.93
CA THR A 38 4.05 -9.84 3.07
C THR A 38 4.90 -9.81 4.34
N ILE A 39 4.33 -9.30 5.42
CA ILE A 39 4.91 -9.27 6.77
C ILE A 39 3.91 -9.86 7.76
N ASN A 40 4.37 -10.24 8.95
CA ASN A 40 3.52 -10.78 10.00
C ASN A 40 3.56 -9.86 11.23
N LEU A 41 2.42 -9.34 11.66
CA LEU A 41 2.33 -8.41 12.80
C LEU A 41 2.73 -9.05 14.15
N GLY A 42 2.65 -10.38 14.26
CA GLY A 42 3.06 -11.12 15.45
C GLY A 42 4.54 -11.48 15.50
N ASP A 43 5.31 -11.23 14.43
CA ASP A 43 6.74 -11.53 14.39
C ASP A 43 7.53 -10.44 15.16
N PRO A 44 8.38 -10.80 16.15
CA PRO A 44 9.27 -9.86 16.83
C PRO A 44 10.24 -9.10 15.91
N HIS A 45 10.51 -9.63 14.71
CA HIS A 45 11.35 -9.02 13.67
C HIS A 45 10.54 -8.34 12.57
N CYS A 46 9.24 -8.13 12.77
CA CYS A 46 8.38 -7.41 11.84
C CYS A 46 8.96 -6.02 11.52
N PRO A 47 9.14 -5.68 10.23
CA PRO A 47 9.71 -4.39 9.86
C PRO A 47 8.74 -3.26 10.21
N ASN A 48 9.30 -2.13 10.63
CA ASN A 48 8.50 -0.92 10.86
C ASN A 48 7.82 -0.49 9.54
N PHE A 49 6.53 -0.22 9.62
CA PHE A 49 5.74 0.33 8.53
C PHE A 49 4.90 1.50 9.03
N GLY A 50 4.48 2.35 8.11
CA GLY A 50 3.55 3.44 8.38
C GLY A 50 2.21 3.07 7.76
N ALA A 51 1.11 3.58 8.29
CA ALA A 51 -0.19 3.42 7.65
C ALA A 51 -0.57 4.72 6.92
N LEU A 52 -1.25 4.58 5.79
CA LEU A 52 -1.81 5.72 5.08
C LEU A 52 -3.32 5.82 5.33
N SER A 53 -3.76 7.03 5.67
CA SER A 53 -5.16 7.43 5.72
C SER A 53 -5.35 8.60 4.74
N TYR A 54 -6.24 8.43 3.78
CA TYR A 54 -6.43 9.38 2.70
C TYR A 54 -7.89 9.39 2.23
N ASP A 55 -8.30 10.49 1.59
CA ASP A 55 -9.66 10.61 1.08
C ASP A 55 -9.85 9.79 -0.21
N TRP A 56 -10.84 8.90 -0.19
CA TRP A 56 -11.17 8.07 -1.34
C TRP A 56 -12.05 8.84 -2.36
N CYS A 57 -11.49 9.16 -3.53
CA CYS A 57 -12.18 9.96 -4.56
C CYS A 57 -13.05 9.14 -5.53
N GLY A 58 -13.52 7.96 -5.12
CA GLY A 58 -14.43 7.12 -5.90
C GLY A 58 -13.75 5.98 -6.69
N PRO A 59 -14.53 5.11 -7.36
CA PRO A 59 -14.07 3.84 -7.92
C PRO A 59 -13.42 3.97 -9.31
N VAL A 60 -12.84 5.13 -9.63
CA VAL A 60 -12.20 5.37 -10.93
C VAL A 60 -10.71 5.08 -10.79
N PHE A 61 -10.24 4.04 -11.48
CA PHE A 61 -8.84 3.60 -11.50
C PHE A 61 -8.20 4.01 -12.83
N ASP A 62 -7.89 5.29 -12.97
CA ASP A 62 -7.37 5.92 -14.19
C ASP A 62 -5.85 6.15 -14.16
N HIS A 63 -5.18 5.75 -13.08
CA HIS A 63 -3.74 5.87 -12.89
C HIS A 63 -3.13 4.50 -12.63
N ALA A 64 -1.81 4.38 -12.78
CA ALA A 64 -1.13 3.11 -12.62
C ALA A 64 0.26 3.24 -12.02
N ILE A 65 0.65 2.20 -11.29
CA ILE A 65 1.97 2.01 -10.72
C ILE A 65 2.55 0.70 -11.22
N ILE A 66 3.86 0.55 -11.14
CA ILE A 66 4.54 -0.71 -11.38
C ILE A 66 4.80 -1.37 -10.03
N CYS A 67 3.98 -2.35 -9.69
CA CYS A 67 4.07 -3.11 -8.45
C CYS A 67 4.66 -4.49 -8.72
N ASN A 68 5.77 -4.86 -8.07
CA ASN A 68 6.48 -6.13 -8.31
C ASN A 68 6.76 -6.38 -9.82
N GLY A 69 7.08 -5.31 -10.57
CA GLY A 69 7.35 -5.37 -12.01
C GLY A 69 6.11 -5.49 -12.92
N LYS A 70 4.90 -5.44 -12.36
CA LYS A 70 3.62 -5.56 -13.08
C LYS A 70 2.75 -4.32 -12.90
N ARG A 71 1.85 -4.06 -13.85
CA ARG A 71 0.96 -2.89 -13.79
C ARG A 71 -0.13 -3.11 -12.74
N LEU A 72 -0.28 -2.16 -11.82
CA LEU A 72 -1.40 -2.11 -10.87
C LEU A 72 -2.12 -0.77 -11.03
N ASP A 73 -3.41 -0.82 -11.37
CA ASP A 73 -4.22 0.39 -11.49
C ASP A 73 -4.64 0.90 -10.11
N ILE A 74 -4.58 2.22 -9.94
CA ILE A 74 -4.91 2.95 -8.71
C ILE A 74 -5.76 4.18 -9.04
N ASN A 75 -6.46 4.71 -8.04
CA ASN A 75 -7.23 5.94 -8.23
C ASN A 75 -6.33 7.20 -8.16
N ALA A 76 -6.88 8.32 -8.65
CA ALA A 76 -6.17 9.60 -8.71
C ALA A 76 -5.72 10.11 -7.32
N SER A 77 -6.58 9.94 -6.31
CA SER A 77 -6.27 10.39 -4.94
C SER A 77 -5.04 9.67 -4.38
N LEU A 78 -5.03 8.34 -4.49
CA LEU A 78 -3.92 7.52 -4.01
C LEU A 78 -2.63 7.83 -4.78
N ASN A 79 -2.71 8.02 -6.10
CA ASN A 79 -1.54 8.40 -6.89
C ASN A 79 -0.95 9.73 -6.45
N ALA A 80 -1.78 10.75 -6.20
CA ALA A 80 -1.33 12.06 -5.72
C ALA A 80 -0.66 11.93 -4.34
N CYS A 81 -1.29 11.18 -3.43
CA CYS A 81 -0.76 10.93 -2.10
C CYS A 81 0.60 10.22 -2.14
N LEU A 82 0.70 9.12 -2.88
CA LEU A 82 1.96 8.37 -3.01
C LEU A 82 3.07 9.21 -3.67
N LYS A 83 2.73 10.11 -4.61
CA LYS A 83 3.69 11.05 -5.20
C LYS A 83 4.23 12.04 -4.16
N ARG A 84 3.37 12.67 -3.35
CA ARG A 84 3.78 13.55 -2.24
C ARG A 84 4.70 12.79 -1.29
N ARG A 85 4.28 11.59 -0.87
CA ARG A 85 5.04 10.77 0.06
C ARG A 85 6.40 10.33 -0.50
N ARG A 86 6.48 10.06 -1.81
CA ARG A 86 7.74 9.76 -2.49
C ARG A 86 8.69 10.97 -2.51
N SER A 87 8.17 12.19 -2.60
CA SER A 87 8.98 13.42 -2.51
C SER A 87 9.46 13.70 -1.10
N ASP A 88 8.66 13.36 -0.08
CA ASP A 88 8.97 13.56 1.34
C ASP A 88 9.80 12.40 1.94
N TRP A 89 10.82 11.96 1.21
CA TRP A 89 11.68 10.80 1.54
C TRP A 89 12.45 10.92 2.86
N VAL A 90 12.37 12.07 3.53
CA VAL A 90 12.94 12.33 4.87
C VAL A 90 12.13 11.63 5.96
N GLU A 91 10.83 11.43 5.74
CA GLU A 91 9.97 10.75 6.71
C GLU A 91 10.02 9.23 6.50
N LYS A 92 10.70 8.53 7.41
CA LYS A 92 10.57 7.08 7.61
C LYS A 92 9.14 6.75 8.05
N PRO A 93 8.62 5.52 7.83
CA PRO A 93 9.32 4.27 7.49
C PRO A 93 9.38 3.92 5.98
N GLU A 94 10.21 2.94 5.65
CA GLU A 94 10.44 2.42 4.28
C GLU A 94 9.21 1.73 3.67
N PHE A 95 8.36 1.17 4.54
CA PHE A 95 7.15 0.45 4.15
C PHE A 95 5.90 1.23 4.54
N LEU A 96 4.90 1.21 3.67
CA LEU A 96 3.60 1.82 3.88
C LEU A 96 2.50 0.78 3.71
N TRP A 97 1.61 0.69 4.69
CA TRP A 97 0.34 0.01 4.54
C TRP A 97 -0.67 0.98 3.91
N VAL A 98 -1.21 0.57 2.77
CA VAL A 98 -2.22 1.29 1.98
C VAL A 98 -3.31 0.29 1.68
N ASP A 99 -4.48 0.42 2.31
CA ASP A 99 -5.62 -0.51 2.19
C ASP A 99 -5.95 -0.91 0.74
N ALA A 100 -5.99 0.05 -0.18
CA ALA A 100 -6.32 -0.13 -1.58
C ALA A 100 -5.34 -1.03 -2.37
N ILE A 101 -4.09 -1.12 -1.91
CA ILE A 101 -3.01 -1.88 -2.56
C ILE A 101 -2.60 -3.10 -1.72
N CYS A 102 -2.67 -3.01 -0.40
CA CYS A 102 -2.21 -4.07 0.50
C CYS A 102 -3.26 -5.17 0.66
N ILE A 103 -4.54 -4.82 0.47
CA ILE A 103 -5.67 -5.73 0.50
C ILE A 103 -6.08 -6.05 -0.94
N ASN A 104 -6.24 -7.33 -1.25
CA ASN A 104 -6.84 -7.77 -2.50
C ASN A 104 -8.34 -7.46 -2.50
N GLN A 105 -8.69 -6.29 -3.03
CA GLN A 105 -10.06 -5.79 -3.10
C GLN A 105 -11.02 -6.69 -3.91
N MET A 106 -10.49 -7.61 -4.73
CA MET A 106 -11.28 -8.51 -5.57
C MET A 106 -11.64 -9.83 -4.88
N GLU A 107 -11.05 -10.15 -3.73
CA GLU A 107 -11.31 -11.38 -2.99
C GLU A 107 -12.01 -11.05 -1.66
N ALA A 108 -13.31 -11.37 -1.59
CA ALA A 108 -14.16 -10.97 -0.48
C ALA A 108 -13.73 -11.56 0.86
N THR A 109 -13.14 -12.76 0.87
CA THR A 109 -12.67 -13.40 2.11
C THR A 109 -11.51 -12.60 2.71
N GLU A 110 -10.50 -12.30 1.91
CA GLU A 110 -9.33 -11.51 2.26
C GLU A 110 -9.74 -10.09 2.67
N LEU A 111 -10.60 -9.44 1.88
CA LEU A 111 -11.11 -8.10 2.19
C LEU A 111 -11.75 -8.07 3.58
N ASN A 112 -12.72 -8.95 3.84
CA ASN A 112 -13.40 -8.97 5.13
C ASN A 112 -12.46 -9.27 6.30
N GLN A 113 -11.47 -10.14 6.11
CA GLN A 113 -10.49 -10.46 7.15
C GLN A 113 -9.55 -9.29 7.44
N GLN A 114 -9.03 -8.63 6.40
CA GLN A 114 -8.15 -7.47 6.58
C GLN A 114 -8.89 -6.28 7.18
N LEU A 115 -10.18 -6.09 6.85
CA LEU A 115 -11.03 -5.07 7.49
C LEU A 115 -11.17 -5.31 9.00
N VAL A 116 -11.29 -6.56 9.45
CA VAL A 116 -11.31 -6.90 10.88
C VAL A 116 -9.96 -6.59 11.54
N SER A 117 -8.86 -6.83 10.83
CA SER A 117 -7.50 -6.57 11.32
C SER A 117 -7.07 -5.09 11.25
N MET A 118 -7.90 -4.18 10.71
CA MET A 118 -7.51 -2.78 10.53
C MET A 118 -7.07 -2.11 11.84
N ASP A 119 -7.77 -2.36 12.95
CA ASP A 119 -7.40 -1.77 14.24
C ASP A 119 -5.98 -2.19 14.66
N ASP A 120 -5.65 -3.48 14.55
CA ASP A 120 -4.32 -4.00 14.86
C ASP A 120 -3.25 -3.47 13.90
N ILE A 121 -3.59 -3.29 12.62
CA ILE A 121 -2.68 -2.71 11.62
C ILE A 121 -2.33 -1.26 11.96
N TYR A 122 -3.34 -0.42 12.25
CA TYR A 122 -3.12 0.97 12.62
C TYR A 122 -2.38 1.10 13.95
N ARG A 123 -2.68 0.22 14.92
CA ARG A 123 -1.95 0.18 16.21
C ARG A 123 -0.51 -0.31 16.06
N GLY A 124 -0.24 -1.19 15.11
CA GLY A 124 1.09 -1.70 14.80
C GLY A 124 1.94 -0.76 13.94
N ALA A 125 1.32 0.22 13.28
CA ALA A 125 2.03 1.20 12.47
C ALA A 125 2.89 2.13 13.34
N LEU A 126 4.13 2.38 12.91
CA LEU A 126 5.04 3.32 13.58
C LEU A 126 4.49 4.76 13.54
N ILE A 127 3.77 5.09 12.47
CA ILE A 127 3.22 6.40 12.20
C ILE A 127 2.03 6.24 11.24
N VAL A 128 1.04 7.12 11.37
CA VAL A 128 -0.08 7.20 10.44
C VAL A 128 0.02 8.51 9.69
N PHE A 129 0.15 8.44 8.37
CA PHE A 129 0.11 9.59 7.47
C PHE A 129 -1.33 9.90 7.14
N ILE A 130 -1.73 11.14 7.37
CA ILE A 130 -3.06 11.65 7.04
C ILE A 130 -2.88 12.58 5.84
N ASP A 131 -3.46 12.20 4.70
CA ASP A 131 -3.47 13.00 3.49
C ASP A 131 -4.89 13.50 3.23
N SER A 132 -5.08 14.81 3.41
CA SER A 132 -6.39 15.48 3.30
C SER A 132 -6.82 15.75 1.85
N GLY A 133 -6.06 15.28 0.85
CA GLY A 133 -6.15 15.81 -0.51
C GLY A 133 -5.67 17.26 -0.59
N ASP A 134 -5.45 17.76 -1.80
CA ASP A 134 -5.17 19.18 -2.00
C ASP A 134 -6.50 19.97 -1.90
N ALA A 135 -6.56 20.92 -0.96
CA ALA A 135 -7.59 21.96 -0.91
C ALA A 135 -7.33 23.06 -1.95
#